data_AF-A0A1X0RII4-F1
#
_entry.id   AF-A0A1X0RII4-F1
#
_cell.length_a   1.000
_cell.length_b   1.000
_cell.length_c   1.000
_cell.angle_alpha   90.00
_cell.angle_beta   90.00
_cell.angle_gamma   90.00
#
_symmetry.space_group_name_H-M   'P 1'
#
loop_
_entity.id
_entity.type
_entity.pdbx_description
1 polymer ?
#
loop_
_entity_poly.entity_id
_entity_poly.type
_entity_poly.pdbx_seq_one_letter_code
_entity_poly.pdbx_strand_id
1 'polypeptide(L)'
;MRRKEYSTKTWNEHPMHPKTADCRTVDWIFLVDLLNFSFWSDLDKADKSKPHPDRYAIEYQGKAYTGYWSLCAAINRAIDKEIPITKPSYYGITASDEELAHVFKSDTKEQCPMLQERIRVMREAGKILCEKFDGSFVNCIEQANGSAAKLLEIIIENFASFRDIHEYHGTKVYILKRAQILIADLWACFDGQDFGYFHDIDSITMFADYRVPQALYQLGLLSYSPELIKKLERREYFPSGSEEEVEIRGNSIWAVELVKQKMLELDPTLQVNAILIDFYVWDLAKEIQDQMTVPTHCTRSCFY
;
A
#
# COMPACT_ATOMS: atom_id res chain seq x y z
N MET A 1 -16.51 -6.17 -10.97
CA MET A 1 -17.16 -5.70 -9.72
C MET A 1 -18.51 -6.37 -9.48
N ARG A 2 -19.60 -6.06 -10.19
CA ARG A 2 -20.95 -6.65 -9.93
C ARG A 2 -20.98 -8.19 -9.78
N ARG A 3 -20.35 -8.93 -10.70
CA ARG A 3 -20.30 -10.41 -10.66
C ARG A 3 -19.60 -10.98 -9.41
N LYS A 4 -18.70 -10.21 -8.80
CA LYS A 4 -17.92 -10.62 -7.61
C LYS A 4 -18.47 -10.00 -6.32
N GLU A 5 -19.57 -9.24 -6.39
CA GLU A 5 -20.15 -8.50 -5.25
C GLU A 5 -19.10 -7.72 -4.43
N TYR A 6 -18.13 -7.12 -5.14
CA TYR A 6 -16.93 -6.54 -4.53
C TYR A 6 -17.29 -5.41 -3.56
N SER A 7 -16.79 -5.49 -2.33
CA SER A 7 -17.09 -4.55 -1.25
C SER A 7 -15.93 -4.47 -0.23
N THR A 8 -16.07 -3.60 0.76
CA THR A 8 -15.21 -3.53 1.96
C THR A 8 -14.99 -4.89 2.62
N LYS A 9 -16.00 -5.76 2.60
CA LYS A 9 -15.95 -7.10 3.22
C LYS A 9 -14.86 -7.99 2.63
N THR A 10 -14.52 -7.82 1.36
CA THR A 10 -13.44 -8.57 0.71
C THR A 10 -12.11 -8.38 1.44
N TRP A 11 -11.87 -7.22 2.04
CA TRP A 11 -10.66 -6.96 2.84
C TRP A 11 -10.59 -7.89 4.06
N ASN A 12 -11.70 -8.05 4.77
CA ASN A 12 -11.78 -8.88 5.98
C ASN A 12 -11.69 -10.39 5.70
N GLU A 13 -11.94 -10.82 4.47
CA GLU A 13 -11.86 -12.23 4.06
C GLU A 13 -10.40 -12.73 3.97
N HIS A 14 -9.43 -11.86 3.73
CA HIS A 14 -8.05 -12.30 3.49
C HIS A 14 -7.41 -12.89 4.77
N PRO A 15 -6.82 -14.11 4.74
CA PRO A 15 -6.36 -14.81 5.94
C PRO A 15 -5.27 -14.09 6.74
N MET A 16 -4.51 -13.19 6.10
CA MET A 16 -3.41 -12.47 6.73
C MET A 16 -3.83 -11.19 7.44
N HIS A 17 -5.06 -10.72 7.23
CA HIS A 17 -5.58 -9.54 7.90
C HIS A 17 -6.12 -9.90 9.30
N PRO A 18 -6.06 -8.97 10.28
CA PRO A 18 -6.68 -9.16 11.58
C PRO A 18 -8.16 -9.57 11.48
N LYS A 19 -8.62 -10.37 12.44
CA LYS A 19 -9.99 -10.90 12.50
C LYS A 19 -10.87 -10.23 13.57
N THR A 20 -10.32 -9.20 14.19
CA THR A 20 -10.99 -8.33 15.16
C THR A 20 -10.98 -6.91 14.60
N ALA A 21 -11.89 -6.07 15.10
CA ALA A 21 -11.94 -4.65 14.78
C ALA A 21 -11.80 -3.88 16.10
N ASP A 22 -10.55 -3.70 16.56
CA ASP A 22 -10.21 -3.05 17.82
C ASP A 22 -8.98 -2.14 17.69
N CYS A 23 -8.58 -1.47 18.77
CA CYS A 23 -7.42 -0.58 18.75
C CYS A 23 -6.11 -1.27 18.32
N ARG A 24 -5.93 -2.56 18.64
CA ARG A 24 -4.76 -3.34 18.22
C ARG A 24 -4.75 -3.56 16.71
N THR A 25 -5.93 -3.66 16.12
CA THR A 25 -6.13 -3.77 14.67
C THR A 25 -5.73 -2.47 13.98
N VAL A 26 -6.08 -1.31 14.55
CA VAL A 26 -5.62 0.00 14.06
C VAL A 26 -4.10 0.09 14.06
N ASP A 27 -3.44 -0.27 15.17
CA ASP A 27 -1.98 -0.21 15.26
C ASP A 27 -1.29 -1.21 14.30
N TRP A 28 -1.91 -2.37 14.04
CA TRP A 28 -1.46 -3.32 13.02
C TRP A 28 -1.55 -2.72 11.61
N ILE A 29 -2.70 -2.14 11.24
CA ILE A 29 -2.92 -1.51 9.92
C ILE A 29 -1.91 -0.39 9.73
N PHE A 30 -1.75 0.49 10.72
CA PHE A 30 -0.78 1.57 10.68
C PHE A 30 0.63 1.07 10.37
N LEU A 31 1.09 0.03 11.09
CA LEU A 31 2.44 -0.51 10.89
C LEU A 31 2.62 -1.14 9.51
N VAL A 32 1.62 -1.89 9.03
CA VAL A 32 1.67 -2.53 7.72
C VAL A 32 1.71 -1.48 6.61
N ASP A 33 0.90 -0.43 6.68
CA ASP A 33 0.89 0.62 5.66
C ASP A 33 2.08 1.57 5.73
N LEU A 34 2.61 1.80 6.94
CA LEU A 34 3.92 2.43 7.14
C LEU A 34 5.05 1.65 6.47
N LEU A 35 4.87 0.36 6.18
CA LEU A 35 5.85 -0.51 5.55
C LEU A 35 5.42 -0.98 4.14
N ASN A 36 4.31 -0.48 3.60
CA ASN A 36 3.73 -0.91 2.33
C ASN A 36 4.42 -0.28 1.10
N PHE A 37 5.70 -0.60 0.90
CA PHE A 37 6.53 -0.11 -0.20
C PHE A 37 7.55 -1.15 -0.71
N SER A 38 7.91 -1.08 -1.99
CA SER A 38 9.04 -1.77 -2.63
C SER A 38 9.14 -3.29 -2.39
N PHE A 39 8.14 -4.04 -2.89
CA PHE A 39 8.01 -5.50 -2.70
C PHE A 39 8.47 -6.38 -3.87
N TRP A 40 8.84 -5.78 -5.00
CA TRP A 40 9.34 -6.52 -6.16
C TRP A 40 10.79 -6.97 -5.94
N SER A 41 11.17 -8.09 -6.57
CA SER A 41 12.47 -8.72 -6.39
C SER A 41 13.41 -8.37 -7.54
N ASP A 42 14.71 -8.22 -7.21
CA ASP A 42 15.77 -8.04 -8.22
C ASP A 42 16.12 -9.37 -8.92
N LEU A 43 15.74 -10.51 -8.32
CA LEU A 43 15.94 -11.85 -8.87
C LEU A 43 14.85 -12.24 -9.87
N ASP A 44 13.66 -11.67 -9.75
CA ASP A 44 12.57 -11.92 -10.70
C ASP A 44 12.96 -11.31 -12.06
N LYS A 45 13.00 -12.12 -13.13
CA LYS A 45 13.30 -11.64 -14.49
C LYS A 45 12.10 -10.95 -15.15
N ALA A 46 10.89 -11.32 -14.73
CA ALA A 46 9.62 -10.74 -15.18
C ALA A 46 8.59 -10.82 -14.04
N ASP A 47 7.61 -9.91 -14.02
CA ASP A 47 6.48 -9.99 -13.07
C ASP A 47 5.51 -11.09 -13.50
N LYS A 48 5.76 -12.33 -13.06
CA LYS A 48 4.96 -13.53 -13.36
C LYS A 48 4.51 -14.24 -12.10
N SER A 49 3.41 -14.98 -12.19
CA SER A 49 2.76 -15.64 -11.04
C SER A 49 3.69 -16.63 -10.32
N LYS A 50 4.66 -17.20 -11.06
CA LYS A 50 5.72 -18.03 -10.53
C LYS A 50 6.97 -17.19 -10.22
N PRO A 51 7.21 -16.84 -8.95
CA PRO A 51 8.40 -16.08 -8.57
C PRO A 51 9.70 -16.87 -8.69
N HIS A 52 10.83 -16.15 -8.69
CA HIS A 52 12.14 -16.73 -8.47
C HIS A 52 12.20 -17.45 -7.10
N PRO A 53 12.71 -18.70 -7.01
CA PRO A 53 12.65 -19.48 -5.77
C PRO A 53 13.46 -18.86 -4.61
N ASP A 54 14.49 -18.08 -4.94
CA ASP A 54 15.32 -17.40 -3.94
C ASP A 54 14.83 -15.98 -3.59
N ARG A 55 13.72 -15.49 -4.17
CA ARG A 55 13.19 -14.14 -3.85
C ARG A 55 12.78 -14.03 -2.40
N TYR A 56 12.75 -12.82 -1.86
CA TYR A 56 12.38 -12.57 -0.46
C TYR A 56 11.02 -13.18 -0.15
N ALA A 57 11.02 -14.10 0.82
CA ALA A 57 9.84 -14.79 1.26
C ALA A 57 9.85 -14.98 2.77
N ILE A 58 8.64 -15.06 3.32
CA ILE A 58 8.41 -15.33 4.73
C ILE A 58 7.53 -16.57 4.84
N GLU A 59 8.03 -17.59 5.51
CA GLU A 59 7.26 -18.76 5.89
C GLU A 59 6.41 -18.45 7.13
N TYR A 60 5.11 -18.67 7.01
CA TYR A 60 4.15 -18.50 8.08
C TYR A 60 3.04 -19.55 7.96
N GLN A 61 2.76 -20.26 9.07
CA GLN A 61 1.75 -21.32 9.13
C GLN A 61 1.88 -22.38 8.00
N GLY A 62 3.11 -22.79 7.68
CA GLY A 62 3.39 -23.82 6.67
C GLY A 62 3.27 -23.36 5.22
N LYS A 63 3.14 -22.04 4.96
CA LYS A 63 3.09 -21.47 3.62
C LYS A 63 4.13 -20.35 3.47
N ALA A 64 4.80 -20.32 2.32
CA ALA A 64 5.67 -19.21 1.93
C ALA A 64 4.86 -18.06 1.31
N TYR A 65 5.07 -16.85 1.81
CA TYR A 65 4.47 -15.62 1.30
C TYR A 65 5.53 -14.72 0.66
N THR A 66 5.17 -14.04 -0.42
CA THR A 66 6.02 -13.09 -1.15
C THR A 66 5.27 -11.79 -1.42
N GLY A 67 5.99 -10.76 -1.87
CA GLY A 67 5.38 -9.46 -2.17
C GLY A 67 4.82 -8.77 -0.91
N TYR A 68 3.70 -8.06 -1.03
CA TYR A 68 2.99 -7.47 0.10
C TYR A 68 2.65 -8.50 1.21
N TRP A 69 2.28 -9.73 0.81
CA TRP A 69 1.89 -10.75 1.78
C TRP A 69 3.03 -11.24 2.67
N SER A 70 4.30 -11.10 2.24
CA SER A 70 5.43 -11.43 3.11
C SER A 70 5.60 -10.43 4.25
N LEU A 71 5.19 -9.16 4.06
CA LEU A 71 5.14 -8.18 5.15
C LEU A 71 4.09 -8.57 6.19
N CYS A 72 2.86 -8.84 5.76
CA CYS A 72 1.80 -9.29 6.67
C CYS A 72 2.23 -10.57 7.42
N ALA A 73 2.88 -11.50 6.73
CA ALA A 73 3.41 -12.72 7.32
C ALA A 73 4.48 -12.43 8.38
N ALA A 74 5.40 -11.49 8.12
CA ALA A 74 6.44 -11.12 9.08
C ALA A 74 5.84 -10.52 10.35
N ILE A 75 4.87 -9.62 10.22
CA ILE A 75 4.18 -8.99 11.37
C ILE A 75 3.40 -10.03 12.17
N ASN A 76 2.57 -10.86 11.53
CA ASN A 76 1.79 -11.89 12.22
C ASN A 76 2.68 -12.94 12.88
N ARG A 77 3.78 -13.34 12.22
CA ARG A 77 4.79 -14.24 12.78
C ARG A 77 5.47 -13.67 14.02
N ALA A 78 5.69 -12.35 14.07
CA ALA A 78 6.25 -11.69 15.25
C ALA A 78 5.22 -11.62 16.40
N ILE A 79 3.96 -11.32 16.09
CA ILE A 79 2.86 -11.32 17.07
C ILE A 79 2.67 -12.71 17.69
N ASP A 80 2.66 -13.77 16.89
CA ASP A 80 2.55 -15.16 17.38
C ASP A 80 3.73 -15.59 18.24
N LYS A 81 4.89 -14.91 18.11
CA LYS A 81 6.08 -15.09 18.95
C LYS A 81 6.11 -14.14 20.15
N GLU A 82 4.99 -13.49 20.46
CA GLU A 82 4.84 -12.53 21.57
C GLU A 82 5.77 -11.31 21.46
N ILE A 83 6.29 -11.02 20.26
CA ILE A 83 7.03 -9.79 20.01
C ILE A 83 6.00 -8.66 19.88
N PRO A 84 6.11 -7.57 20.66
CA PRO A 84 5.16 -6.47 20.64
C PRO A 84 5.40 -5.54 19.43
N ILE A 85 5.50 -6.12 18.22
CA ILE A 85 5.93 -5.45 17.00
C ILE A 85 4.99 -4.32 16.56
N THR A 86 3.72 -4.36 16.96
CA THR A 86 2.73 -3.30 16.69
C THR A 86 2.75 -2.17 17.73
N LYS A 87 3.52 -2.28 18.81
CA LYS A 87 3.60 -1.21 19.82
C LYS A 87 4.59 -0.13 19.40
N PRO A 88 4.17 1.14 19.26
CA PRO A 88 5.06 2.25 18.91
C PRO A 88 6.26 2.42 19.81
N SER A 89 6.11 2.17 21.11
CA SER A 89 7.23 2.20 22.06
C SER A 89 8.28 1.12 21.77
N TYR A 90 7.85 -0.04 21.26
CA TYR A 90 8.77 -1.13 20.95
C TYR A 90 9.61 -0.80 19.72
N TYR A 91 8.97 -0.59 18.58
CA TYR A 91 9.70 -0.35 17.32
C TYR A 91 10.28 1.07 17.22
N GLY A 92 9.75 2.02 17.99
CA GLY A 92 10.25 3.40 18.06
C GLY A 92 11.45 3.58 19.00
N ILE A 93 11.44 2.89 20.15
CA ILE A 93 12.31 3.24 21.29
C ILE A 93 13.10 2.03 21.81
N THR A 94 12.43 0.93 22.18
CA THR A 94 13.07 -0.11 23.00
C THR A 94 13.81 -1.19 22.22
N ALA A 95 13.28 -1.63 21.07
CA ALA A 95 13.90 -2.68 20.28
C ALA A 95 15.26 -2.22 19.74
N SER A 96 16.22 -3.11 19.51
CA SER A 96 17.41 -2.81 18.72
C SER A 96 17.14 -2.95 17.21
N ASP A 97 17.99 -2.39 16.36
CA ASP A 97 17.83 -2.53 14.91
C ASP A 97 18.02 -3.99 14.46
N GLU A 98 18.84 -4.77 15.19
CA GLU A 98 18.98 -6.21 14.98
C GLU A 98 17.72 -6.98 15.34
N GLU A 99 17.02 -6.61 16.42
CA GLU A 99 15.74 -7.20 16.81
C GLU A 99 14.65 -6.91 15.76
N LEU A 100 14.60 -5.66 15.27
CA LEU A 100 13.69 -5.30 14.17
C LEU A 100 14.05 -6.02 12.87
N ALA A 101 15.35 -6.11 12.54
CA ALA A 101 15.81 -6.86 11.37
C ALA A 101 15.43 -8.35 11.46
N HIS A 102 15.45 -8.93 12.66
CA HIS A 102 15.07 -10.33 12.88
C HIS A 102 13.60 -10.61 12.52
N VAL A 103 12.69 -9.67 12.75
CA VAL A 103 11.27 -9.80 12.36
C VAL A 103 11.14 -10.02 10.85
N PHE A 104 11.90 -9.26 10.06
CA PHE A 104 11.90 -9.31 8.60
C PHE A 104 12.93 -10.29 8.02
N LYS A 105 13.46 -11.20 8.84
CA LYS A 105 14.42 -12.20 8.36
C LYS A 105 13.76 -13.09 7.30
N SER A 106 14.38 -13.12 6.13
CA SER A 106 13.97 -13.96 5.00
C SER A 106 14.15 -15.45 5.31
N ASP A 107 13.22 -16.26 4.81
CA ASP A 107 13.34 -17.73 4.79
C ASP A 107 13.95 -18.23 3.46
N THR A 108 14.32 -17.31 2.56
CA THR A 108 15.04 -17.57 1.30
C THR A 108 16.35 -16.75 1.24
N LYS A 109 17.05 -16.76 0.10
CA LYS A 109 18.36 -16.08 -0.02
C LYS A 109 18.26 -14.57 -0.12
N GLU A 110 17.31 -14.05 -0.90
CA GLU A 110 17.12 -12.60 -1.03
C GLU A 110 16.62 -12.03 0.30
N GLN A 111 17.27 -10.96 0.75
CA GLN A 111 16.96 -10.29 2.00
C GLN A 111 15.78 -9.33 1.82
N CYS A 112 15.18 -8.91 2.93
CA CYS A 112 14.08 -7.95 2.90
C CYS A 112 14.48 -6.68 2.11
N PRO A 113 13.76 -6.33 1.03
CA PRO A 113 14.05 -5.12 0.29
C PRO A 113 13.93 -3.88 1.18
N MET A 114 14.93 -3.00 1.07
CA MET A 114 14.99 -1.73 1.81
C MET A 114 14.89 -1.88 3.33
N LEU A 115 15.43 -2.96 3.91
CA LEU A 115 15.34 -3.23 5.36
C LEU A 115 15.76 -2.05 6.25
N GLN A 116 16.86 -1.38 5.92
CA GLN A 116 17.34 -0.22 6.68
C GLN A 116 16.34 0.95 6.64
N GLU A 117 15.70 1.16 5.49
CA GLU A 117 14.67 2.19 5.35
C GLU A 117 13.39 1.82 6.12
N ARG A 118 13.00 0.54 6.12
CA ARG A 118 11.89 0.02 6.95
C ARG A 118 12.13 0.28 8.43
N ILE A 119 13.33 -0.02 8.92
CA ILE A 119 13.72 0.27 10.31
C ILE A 119 13.69 1.78 10.56
N ARG A 120 14.27 2.59 9.68
CA ARG A 120 14.27 4.06 9.79
C ARG A 120 12.85 4.62 9.95
N VAL A 121 11.91 4.21 9.08
CA VAL A 121 10.52 4.71 9.14
C VAL A 121 9.77 4.20 10.37
N MET A 122 10.04 2.98 10.84
CA MET A 122 9.51 2.47 12.11
C MET A 122 9.98 3.33 13.27
N ARG A 123 11.28 3.61 13.37
CA ARG A 123 11.85 4.46 14.44
C ARG A 123 11.21 5.83 14.48
N GLU A 124 11.15 6.48 13.32
CA GLU A 124 10.57 7.81 13.16
C GLU A 124 9.09 7.82 13.60
N ALA A 125 8.27 6.93 13.03
CA ALA A 125 6.85 6.87 13.33
C ALA A 125 6.58 6.47 14.79
N GLY A 126 7.33 5.52 15.33
CA GLY A 126 7.15 5.02 16.70
C GLY A 126 7.43 6.11 17.73
N LYS A 127 8.50 6.89 17.51
CA LYS A 127 8.83 8.05 18.33
C LYS A 127 7.72 9.11 18.27
N ILE A 128 7.27 9.47 17.06
CA ILE A 128 6.19 10.46 16.87
C ILE A 128 4.91 10.03 17.58
N LEU A 129 4.51 8.77 17.43
CA LEU A 129 3.32 8.25 18.11
C LEU A 129 3.45 8.31 19.63
N CYS A 130 4.60 7.94 20.19
CA CYS A 130 4.84 8.04 21.62
C CYS A 130 4.85 9.49 22.14
N GLU A 131 5.38 10.43 21.35
CA GLU A 131 5.55 11.83 21.77
C GLU A 131 4.28 12.68 21.59
N LYS A 132 3.47 12.41 20.57
CA LYS A 132 2.36 13.27 20.15
C LYS A 132 0.98 12.62 20.22
N PHE A 133 0.92 11.29 20.28
CA PHE A 133 -0.31 10.52 20.11
C PHE A 133 -0.41 9.37 21.13
N ASP A 134 0.13 9.57 22.33
CA ASP A 134 0.08 8.64 23.47
C ASP A 134 0.40 7.17 23.13
N GLY A 135 1.28 6.96 22.14
CA GLY A 135 1.74 5.64 21.72
C GLY A 135 0.72 4.80 20.95
N SER A 136 -0.29 5.39 20.29
CA SER A 136 -1.21 4.66 19.40
C SER A 136 -1.70 5.51 18.24
N PHE A 137 -1.90 4.89 17.06
CA PHE A 137 -2.45 5.59 15.90
C PHE A 137 -3.95 5.91 16.06
N VAL A 138 -4.65 5.27 17.00
CA VAL A 138 -6.05 5.60 17.35
C VAL A 138 -6.22 7.09 17.63
N ASN A 139 -5.27 7.71 18.34
CA ASN A 139 -5.34 9.13 18.68
C ASN A 139 -5.22 10.04 17.45
N CYS A 140 -4.60 9.59 16.35
CA CYS A 140 -4.63 10.30 15.08
C CYS A 140 -6.05 10.27 14.46
N ILE A 141 -6.70 9.10 14.51
CA ILE A 141 -8.06 8.90 13.98
C ILE A 141 -9.06 9.74 14.78
N GLU A 142 -8.98 9.73 16.11
CA GLU A 142 -9.83 10.54 16.98
C GLU A 142 -9.68 12.04 16.70
N GLN A 143 -8.44 12.52 16.51
CA GLN A 143 -8.17 13.91 16.13
C GLN A 143 -8.73 14.29 14.76
N ALA A 144 -8.85 13.33 13.84
CA ALA A 144 -9.44 13.55 12.53
C ALA A 144 -10.97 13.70 12.58
N ASN A 145 -11.61 13.33 13.70
CA ASN A 145 -13.04 13.49 13.97
C ASN A 145 -13.92 12.98 12.81
N GLY A 146 -13.58 11.81 12.29
CA GLY A 146 -14.29 11.15 11.20
C GLY A 146 -14.12 11.81 9.82
N SER A 147 -13.12 12.67 9.60
CA SER A 147 -12.76 13.17 8.25
C SER A 147 -11.51 12.45 7.71
N ALA A 148 -11.64 11.80 6.56
CA ALA A 148 -10.56 11.21 5.78
C ALA A 148 -9.55 12.28 5.35
N ALA A 149 -10.02 13.44 4.87
CA ALA A 149 -9.14 14.55 4.48
C ALA A 149 -8.32 15.06 5.68
N LYS A 150 -8.96 15.22 6.86
CA LYS A 150 -8.26 15.63 8.07
C LYS A 150 -7.26 14.59 8.55
N LEU A 151 -7.60 13.30 8.47
CA LEU A 151 -6.66 12.23 8.81
C LEU A 151 -5.45 12.23 7.86
N LEU A 152 -5.67 12.46 6.56
CA LEU A 152 -4.61 12.59 5.57
C LEU A 152 -3.66 13.75 5.92
N GLU A 153 -4.19 14.92 6.30
CA GLU A 153 -3.41 16.06 6.79
C GLU A 153 -2.56 15.70 8.01
N ILE A 154 -3.17 15.08 9.03
CA ILE A 154 -2.46 14.65 10.25
C ILE A 154 -1.33 13.69 9.89
N ILE A 155 -1.56 12.75 8.97
CA ILE A 155 -0.55 11.78 8.52
C ILE A 155 0.64 12.52 7.87
N ILE A 156 0.40 13.39 6.89
CA ILE A 156 1.48 14.05 6.15
C ILE A 156 2.24 15.09 6.98
N GLU A 157 1.59 15.73 7.95
CA GLU A 157 2.24 16.69 8.86
C GLU A 157 3.18 16.01 9.84
N ASN A 158 2.86 14.77 10.25
CA ASN A 158 3.58 14.10 11.33
C ASN A 158 4.55 13.04 10.83
N PHE A 159 4.27 12.33 9.74
CA PHE A 159 5.06 11.18 9.30
C PHE A 159 5.67 11.43 7.92
N ALA A 160 6.96 11.80 7.88
CA ALA A 160 7.58 12.27 6.64
C ALA A 160 7.62 11.20 5.53
N SER A 161 7.69 9.92 5.91
CA SER A 161 7.71 8.81 4.94
C SER A 161 6.42 8.68 4.13
N PHE A 162 5.31 9.25 4.59
CA PHE A 162 4.04 9.28 3.84
C PHE A 162 3.93 10.46 2.87
N ARG A 163 4.85 11.43 2.90
CA ARG A 163 4.85 12.65 2.05
C ARG A 163 5.35 12.38 0.62
N ASP A 164 4.63 11.53 -0.08
CA ASP A 164 4.80 11.23 -1.52
C ASP A 164 4.33 12.43 -2.36
N ILE A 165 5.17 13.47 -2.38
CA ILE A 165 4.95 14.77 -3.00
C ILE A 165 6.13 15.09 -3.92
N HIS A 166 5.84 15.39 -5.18
CA HIS A 166 6.84 15.66 -6.21
C HIS A 166 6.57 16.99 -6.92
N GLU A 167 7.57 17.52 -7.62
CA GLU A 167 7.41 18.68 -8.51
C GLU A 167 7.31 18.19 -9.96
N TYR A 168 6.29 18.66 -10.67
CA TYR A 168 6.04 18.34 -12.08
C TYR A 168 5.75 19.64 -12.83
N HIS A 169 6.64 20.03 -13.74
CA HIS A 169 6.57 21.30 -14.49
C HIS A 169 6.27 22.53 -13.60
N GLY A 170 6.97 22.63 -12.45
CA GLY A 170 6.82 23.72 -11.48
C GLY A 170 5.57 23.65 -10.60
N THR A 171 4.78 22.57 -10.70
CA THR A 171 3.58 22.34 -9.88
C THR A 171 3.83 21.20 -8.89
N LYS A 172 3.45 21.38 -7.62
CA LYS A 172 3.48 20.29 -6.65
C LYS A 172 2.36 19.29 -6.92
N VAL A 173 2.71 18.02 -7.03
CA VAL A 173 1.79 16.89 -7.21
C VAL A 173 1.80 16.05 -5.93
N TYR A 174 0.61 15.76 -5.40
CA TYR A 174 0.41 15.03 -4.16
C TYR A 174 -0.15 13.65 -4.50
N ILE A 175 0.71 12.64 -4.59
CA ILE A 175 0.28 11.26 -4.90
C ILE A 175 -0.16 10.57 -3.61
N LEU A 176 0.60 10.74 -2.52
CA LEU A 176 0.24 10.33 -1.15
C LEU A 176 -0.25 8.88 -1.04
N LYS A 177 0.27 7.96 -1.87
CA LYS A 177 -0.27 6.60 -2.08
C LYS A 177 -0.50 5.86 -0.76
N ARG A 178 0.52 5.78 0.09
CA ARG A 178 0.43 4.99 1.34
C ARG A 178 -0.43 5.64 2.40
N ALA A 179 -0.52 6.97 2.40
CA ALA A 179 -1.38 7.68 3.34
C ALA A 179 -2.86 7.46 2.99
N GLN A 180 -3.16 7.43 1.69
CA GLN A 180 -4.48 7.08 1.17
C GLN A 180 -4.84 5.61 1.42
N ILE A 181 -3.91 4.67 1.24
CA ILE A 181 -4.14 3.26 1.60
C ILE A 181 -4.46 3.11 3.09
N LEU A 182 -3.70 3.76 3.97
CA LEU A 182 -3.93 3.67 5.42
C LEU A 182 -5.38 4.04 5.79
N ILE A 183 -5.91 5.11 5.20
CA ILE A 183 -7.31 5.52 5.43
C ILE A 183 -8.28 4.49 4.84
N ALA A 184 -7.99 3.98 3.66
CA ALA A 184 -8.82 2.99 2.98
C ALA A 184 -8.87 1.64 3.69
N ASP A 185 -7.74 1.17 4.23
CA ASP A 185 -7.65 -0.08 4.98
C ASP A 185 -8.37 0.04 6.33
N LEU A 186 -8.30 1.18 7.01
CA LEU A 186 -9.12 1.47 8.19
C LEU A 186 -10.62 1.46 7.83
N TRP A 187 -11.01 2.17 6.77
CA TRP A 187 -12.39 2.21 6.30
C TRP A 187 -12.93 0.81 5.96
N ALA A 188 -12.15 0.01 5.22
CA ALA A 188 -12.56 -1.32 4.78
C ALA A 188 -12.58 -2.33 5.94
N CYS A 189 -11.57 -2.31 6.82
CA CYS A 189 -11.49 -3.20 7.97
C CYS A 189 -12.70 -3.05 8.90
N PHE A 190 -13.09 -1.82 9.20
CA PHE A 190 -14.20 -1.52 10.10
C PHE A 190 -15.56 -1.33 9.39
N ASP A 191 -15.65 -1.66 8.10
CA ASP A 191 -16.87 -1.57 7.29
C ASP A 191 -17.54 -0.17 7.36
N GLY A 192 -16.74 0.89 7.37
CA GLY A 192 -17.20 2.28 7.47
C GLY A 192 -17.76 2.68 8.84
N GLN A 193 -17.48 1.92 9.90
CA GLN A 193 -17.95 2.17 11.27
C GLN A 193 -16.78 2.39 12.22
N ASP A 194 -17.05 2.88 13.44
CA ASP A 194 -16.05 3.06 14.51
C ASP A 194 -14.77 3.76 13.99
N PHE A 195 -13.57 3.18 14.17
CA PHE A 195 -12.31 3.72 13.67
C PHE A 195 -12.18 3.83 12.14
N GLY A 196 -13.07 3.20 11.37
CA GLY A 196 -13.16 3.32 9.92
C GLY A 196 -14.30 4.22 9.44
N TYR A 197 -15.02 4.91 10.32
CA TYR A 197 -16.03 5.88 9.91
C TYR A 197 -15.38 7.16 9.38
N PHE A 198 -15.65 7.47 8.10
CA PHE A 198 -15.26 8.72 7.48
C PHE A 198 -16.42 9.31 6.66
N HIS A 199 -16.85 10.53 6.97
CA HIS A 199 -17.99 11.17 6.30
C HIS A 199 -17.67 11.69 4.89
N ASP A 200 -16.40 11.81 4.56
CA ASP A 200 -15.82 12.31 3.31
C ASP A 200 -14.89 11.27 2.69
N ILE A 201 -15.13 9.96 2.92
CA ILE A 201 -14.29 8.86 2.40
C ILE A 201 -14.07 8.92 0.88
N ASP A 202 -15.05 9.45 0.14
CA ASP A 202 -14.98 9.59 -1.31
C ASP A 202 -13.99 10.66 -1.81
N SER A 203 -13.37 11.40 -0.89
CA SER A 203 -12.21 12.27 -1.17
C SER A 203 -10.92 11.48 -1.43
N ILE A 204 -10.85 10.22 -0.99
CA ILE A 204 -9.72 9.34 -1.20
C ILE A 204 -9.75 8.80 -2.63
N THR A 205 -8.61 8.91 -3.31
CA THR A 205 -8.40 8.45 -4.67
C THR A 205 -7.85 7.03 -4.72
N MET A 206 -7.63 6.49 -5.92
CA MET A 206 -6.95 5.20 -6.12
C MET A 206 -5.47 5.27 -5.71
N PHE A 207 -4.85 4.11 -5.52
CA PHE A 207 -3.50 3.99 -4.99
C PHE A 207 -2.53 3.65 -6.12
N ALA A 208 -1.91 4.68 -6.70
CA ALA A 208 -0.98 4.53 -7.83
C ALA A 208 0.31 3.79 -7.42
N ASP A 209 0.24 2.46 -7.38
CA ASP A 209 1.36 1.54 -7.20
C ASP A 209 1.99 1.13 -8.56
N TYR A 210 2.79 0.06 -8.59
CA TYR A 210 3.41 -0.42 -9.84
C TYR A 210 2.51 -1.33 -10.69
N ARG A 211 1.48 -1.93 -10.11
CA ARG A 211 0.62 -2.95 -10.73
C ARG A 211 -0.66 -2.39 -11.31
N VAL A 212 -1.29 -1.44 -10.61
CA VAL A 212 -2.53 -0.84 -11.08
C VAL A 212 -2.33 -0.14 -12.43
N PRO A 213 -1.26 0.65 -12.68
CA PRO A 213 -1.02 1.23 -14.01
C PRO A 213 -0.84 0.18 -15.11
N GLN A 214 -0.23 -0.97 -14.80
CA GLN A 214 -0.08 -2.09 -15.73
C GLN A 214 -1.45 -2.70 -16.09
N ALA A 215 -2.32 -2.91 -15.09
CA ALA A 215 -3.65 -3.44 -15.31
C ALA A 215 -4.56 -2.47 -16.07
N LEU A 216 -4.48 -1.16 -15.76
CA LEU A 216 -5.21 -0.12 -16.49
C LEU A 216 -4.79 -0.08 -17.96
N TYR A 217 -3.50 -0.21 -18.26
CA TYR A 217 -3.01 -0.36 -19.64
C TYR A 217 -3.60 -1.61 -20.31
N GLN A 218 -3.56 -2.76 -19.64
CA GLN A 218 -4.09 -4.03 -20.16
C GLN A 218 -5.60 -3.97 -20.46
N LEU A 219 -6.35 -3.19 -19.67
CA LEU A 219 -7.76 -2.93 -19.86
C LEU A 219 -8.07 -1.90 -20.96
N GLY A 220 -7.05 -1.28 -21.56
CA GLY A 220 -7.20 -0.22 -22.55
C GLY A 220 -7.62 1.14 -21.95
N LEU A 221 -7.46 1.32 -20.65
CA LEU A 221 -7.76 2.57 -19.94
C LEU A 221 -6.57 3.53 -19.93
N LEU A 222 -5.36 3.04 -20.19
CA LEU A 222 -4.15 3.83 -20.39
C LEU A 222 -3.47 3.44 -21.70
N SER A 223 -2.76 4.41 -22.30
CA SER A 223 -1.87 4.19 -23.44
C SER A 223 -0.54 4.88 -23.18
N TYR A 224 0.57 4.20 -23.48
CA TYR A 224 1.92 4.72 -23.31
C TYR A 224 2.56 5.04 -24.66
N SER A 225 3.49 5.99 -24.67
CA SER A 225 4.31 6.28 -25.85
C SER A 225 5.19 5.07 -26.21
N PRO A 226 5.57 4.90 -27.50
CA PRO A 226 6.50 3.85 -27.90
C PRO A 226 7.83 3.88 -27.13
N GLU A 227 8.29 5.07 -26.75
CA GLU A 227 9.51 5.28 -25.97
C GLU A 227 9.37 4.74 -24.55
N LEU A 228 8.26 5.07 -23.87
CA LEU A 228 8.00 4.58 -22.52
C LEU A 228 7.84 3.06 -22.50
N ILE A 229 7.15 2.48 -23.49
CA ILE A 229 7.03 1.02 -23.62
C ILE A 229 8.40 0.35 -23.71
N LYS A 230 9.32 0.87 -24.53
CA LYS A 230 10.68 0.32 -24.64
C LYS A 230 11.44 0.37 -23.32
N LYS A 231 11.28 1.43 -22.53
CA LYS A 231 11.90 1.54 -21.20
C LYS A 231 11.34 0.50 -20.22
N LEU A 232 10.02 0.31 -20.22
CA LEU A 232 9.34 -0.71 -19.41
C LEU A 232 9.79 -2.13 -19.81
N GLU A 233 9.86 -2.43 -21.11
CA GLU A 233 10.34 -3.72 -21.64
C GLU A 233 11.77 -4.05 -21.23
N ARG A 234 12.63 -3.04 -21.16
CA ARG A 234 14.01 -3.16 -20.67
C ARG A 234 14.11 -3.20 -19.15
N ARG A 235 12.99 -2.99 -18.45
CA ARG A 235 12.93 -2.82 -16.99
C ARG A 235 13.91 -1.76 -16.50
N GLU A 236 13.98 -0.66 -17.25
CA GLU A 236 14.76 0.50 -16.84
C GLU A 236 14.22 1.04 -15.50
N TYR A 237 15.13 1.50 -14.66
CA TYR A 237 14.78 2.07 -13.36
C TYR A 237 14.25 3.49 -13.54
N PHE A 238 13.08 3.77 -12.97
CA PHE A 238 12.48 5.09 -12.95
C PHE A 238 12.74 5.73 -11.59
N PRO A 239 13.53 6.82 -11.51
CA PRO A 239 13.73 7.52 -10.24
C PRO A 239 12.39 8.02 -9.68
N SER A 240 12.21 7.93 -8.37
CA SER A 240 11.03 8.50 -7.70
C SER A 240 10.97 10.01 -7.93
N GLY A 241 9.82 10.51 -8.39
CA GLY A 241 9.62 11.90 -8.76
C GLY A 241 10.16 12.28 -10.14
N SER A 242 10.66 11.32 -10.94
CA SER A 242 10.95 11.56 -12.35
C SER A 242 9.65 11.83 -13.12
N GLU A 243 9.76 12.62 -14.18
CA GLU A 243 8.62 12.99 -15.03
C GLU A 243 7.81 11.76 -15.48
N GLU A 244 8.47 10.71 -15.99
CA GLU A 244 7.80 9.49 -16.43
C GLU A 244 7.13 8.70 -15.29
N GLU A 245 7.74 8.66 -14.10
CA GLU A 245 7.14 7.98 -12.94
C GLU A 245 5.90 8.73 -12.45
N VAL A 246 5.97 10.07 -12.36
CA VAL A 246 4.86 10.92 -11.98
C VAL A 246 3.74 10.86 -13.02
N GLU A 247 4.07 10.83 -14.32
CA GLU A 247 3.10 10.68 -15.40
C GLU A 247 2.34 9.36 -15.32
N ILE A 248 3.03 8.22 -15.14
CA ILE A 248 2.38 6.91 -15.02
C ILE A 248 1.39 6.92 -13.85
N ARG A 249 1.84 7.42 -12.68
CA ARG A 249 1.03 7.40 -11.45
C ARG A 249 -0.12 8.40 -11.50
N GLY A 250 0.13 9.63 -11.94
CA GLY A 250 -0.87 10.68 -12.08
C GLY A 250 -1.97 10.32 -13.09
N ASN A 251 -1.60 9.79 -14.26
CA ASN A 251 -2.58 9.34 -15.25
C ASN A 251 -3.39 8.13 -14.76
N SER A 252 -2.80 7.26 -13.94
CA SER A 252 -3.53 6.13 -13.33
C SER A 252 -4.62 6.61 -12.36
N ILE A 253 -4.30 7.62 -11.54
CA ILE A 253 -5.28 8.26 -10.65
C ILE A 253 -6.44 8.82 -11.46
N TRP A 254 -6.11 9.61 -12.49
CA TRP A 254 -7.12 10.24 -13.33
C TRP A 254 -7.97 9.23 -14.11
N ALA A 255 -7.36 8.16 -14.62
CA ALA A 255 -8.08 7.11 -15.32
C ALA A 255 -9.15 6.45 -14.42
N VAL A 256 -8.83 6.16 -13.16
CA VAL A 256 -9.82 5.60 -12.22
C VAL A 256 -10.93 6.61 -11.89
N GLU A 257 -10.62 7.89 -11.76
CA GLU A 257 -11.62 8.94 -11.57
C GLU A 257 -12.61 9.02 -12.76
N LEU A 258 -12.09 8.95 -13.99
CA LEU A 258 -12.93 8.89 -15.19
C LEU A 258 -13.78 7.61 -15.25
N VAL A 259 -13.22 6.46 -14.85
CA VAL A 259 -13.96 5.19 -14.75
C VAL A 259 -15.09 5.31 -13.73
N LYS A 260 -14.82 5.86 -12.54
CA LYS A 260 -15.82 6.10 -11.49
C LYS A 260 -16.97 6.96 -12.00
N GLN A 261 -16.65 8.10 -12.62
CA GLN A 261 -17.64 8.98 -13.24
C GLN A 261 -18.48 8.22 -14.27
N LYS A 262 -17.84 7.46 -15.16
CA LYS A 262 -18.56 6.72 -16.20
C LYS A 262 -19.46 5.62 -15.65
N MET A 263 -19.03 4.95 -14.59
CA MET A 263 -19.85 3.93 -13.91
C MET A 263 -21.10 4.55 -13.28
N LEU A 264 -20.98 5.71 -12.65
CA LEU A 264 -22.10 6.44 -12.04
C LEU A 264 -23.05 7.04 -13.09
N GLU A 265 -22.54 7.47 -14.26
CA GLU A 265 -23.40 7.87 -15.39
C GLU A 265 -24.26 6.71 -15.90
N LEU A 266 -23.70 5.51 -15.97
CA LEU A 266 -24.38 4.31 -16.45
C LEU A 266 -25.36 3.74 -15.42
N ASP A 267 -25.05 3.88 -14.12
CA ASP A 267 -25.89 3.47 -13.01
C ASP A 267 -25.69 4.39 -11.79
N PRO A 268 -26.54 5.42 -11.63
CA PRO A 268 -26.46 6.34 -10.50
C PRO A 268 -26.74 5.70 -9.13
N THR A 269 -27.29 4.48 -9.10
CA THR A 269 -27.57 3.76 -7.84
C THR A 269 -26.37 2.98 -7.31
N LEU A 270 -25.33 2.84 -8.14
CA LEU A 270 -24.14 2.09 -7.80
C LEU A 270 -23.37 2.76 -6.65
N GLN A 271 -23.22 2.04 -5.55
CA GLN A 271 -22.35 2.44 -4.44
C GLN A 271 -20.91 2.07 -4.80
N VAL A 272 -20.16 3.01 -5.37
CA VAL A 272 -18.76 2.81 -5.77
C VAL A 272 -17.95 4.08 -5.55
N ASN A 273 -16.71 3.90 -5.11
CA ASN A 273 -15.72 4.96 -5.02
C ASN A 273 -14.37 4.51 -5.60
N ALA A 274 -13.39 5.40 -5.61
CA ALA A 274 -12.08 5.12 -6.21
C ALA A 274 -11.33 3.99 -5.47
N ILE A 275 -11.51 3.88 -4.15
CA ILE A 275 -10.95 2.80 -3.32
C ILE A 275 -11.44 1.44 -3.81
N LEU A 276 -12.76 1.27 -3.95
CA LEU A 276 -13.33 -0.02 -4.39
C LEU A 276 -12.90 -0.39 -5.81
N ILE A 277 -12.76 0.60 -6.70
CA ILE A 277 -12.25 0.37 -8.05
C ILE A 277 -10.79 -0.05 -7.99
N ASP A 278 -9.96 0.61 -7.18
CA ASP A 278 -8.56 0.27 -6.98
C ASP A 278 -8.38 -1.17 -6.49
N PHE A 279 -9.04 -1.52 -5.38
CA PHE A 279 -9.01 -2.88 -4.82
C PHE A 279 -9.39 -3.94 -5.88
N TYR A 280 -10.44 -3.67 -6.66
CA TYR A 280 -10.83 -4.56 -7.76
C TYR A 280 -9.77 -4.66 -8.85
N VAL A 281 -9.17 -3.54 -9.27
CA VAL A 281 -8.15 -3.52 -10.33
C VAL A 281 -6.86 -4.20 -9.85
N TRP A 282 -6.49 -4.03 -8.59
CA TRP A 282 -5.32 -4.68 -7.99
C TRP A 282 -5.50 -6.21 -7.92
N ASP A 283 -6.66 -6.69 -7.45
CA ASP A 283 -6.99 -8.11 -7.44
C ASP A 283 -7.03 -8.70 -8.86
N LEU A 284 -7.62 -7.96 -9.81
CA LEU A 284 -7.60 -8.34 -11.20
C LEU A 284 -6.17 -8.45 -11.72
N ALA A 285 -5.30 -7.49 -11.40
CA ALA A 285 -3.90 -7.50 -11.81
C ALA A 285 -3.15 -8.75 -11.31
N LYS A 286 -3.51 -9.28 -10.14
CA LYS A 286 -3.00 -10.54 -9.62
C LYS A 286 -3.56 -11.75 -10.38
N GLU A 287 -4.86 -11.76 -10.67
CA GLU A 287 -5.54 -12.83 -11.39
C GLU A 287 -5.01 -13.00 -12.83
N ILE A 288 -4.81 -11.89 -13.55
CA ILE A 288 -4.35 -11.89 -14.95
C ILE A 288 -2.85 -11.62 -15.11
N GLN A 289 -2.06 -11.73 -14.03
CA GLN A 289 -0.64 -11.37 -14.01
C GLN A 289 0.17 -11.99 -15.16
N ASP A 290 -0.08 -13.26 -15.49
CA ASP A 290 0.66 -13.94 -16.55
C ASP A 290 0.27 -13.48 -17.97
N GLN A 291 -0.89 -12.82 -18.11
CA GLN A 291 -1.45 -12.32 -19.37
C GLN A 291 -1.03 -10.87 -19.65
N MET A 292 -0.44 -10.16 -18.67
CA MET A 292 0.00 -8.77 -18.83
C MET A 292 1.01 -8.63 -19.96
N THR A 293 0.75 -7.70 -20.88
CA THR A 293 1.59 -7.48 -22.08
C THR A 293 2.69 -6.43 -21.87
N VAL A 294 2.54 -5.53 -20.90
CA VAL A 294 3.56 -4.52 -20.56
C VAL A 294 4.14 -4.83 -19.18
N PRO A 295 5.46 -4.68 -18.96
CA PRO A 295 6.01 -4.79 -17.61
C PRO A 295 5.59 -3.62 -16.71
N THR A 296 5.68 -3.83 -15.41
CA THR A 296 5.49 -2.77 -14.42
C THR A 296 6.68 -1.80 -14.45
N HIS A 297 6.43 -0.51 -14.22
CA HIS A 297 7.53 0.42 -13.97
C HIS A 297 8.25 0.03 -12.68
N CYS A 298 9.58 0.21 -12.67
CA CYS A 298 10.44 -0.19 -11.56
C CYS A 298 11.01 1.05 -10.89
N THR A 299 10.44 1.42 -9.76
CA THR A 299 10.97 2.45 -8.85
C THR A 299 11.32 1.79 -7.51
N ARG A 300 12.22 2.38 -6.72
CA ARG A 300 12.59 1.89 -5.38
C ARG A 300 12.57 3.10 -4.47
N SER A 301 11.56 3.19 -3.62
CA SER A 301 11.39 4.33 -2.72
C SER A 301 10.65 3.88 -1.47
N CYS A 302 10.67 4.72 -0.43
CA CYS A 302 9.79 4.50 0.71
C CYS A 302 8.34 4.90 0.40
N PHE A 303 8.03 5.53 -0.74
CA PHE A 303 6.69 6.00 -1.06
C PHE A 303 5.82 4.94 -1.74
N TYR A 304 6.43 3.96 -2.41
CA TYR A 304 5.73 3.00 -3.27
C TYR A 304 6.44 1.62 -3.33
#